data_AF-A0A017HQE9-F1
#
_entry.id   AF-A0A017HQE9-F1
#
_cell.length_a   1.000
_cell.length_b   1.000
_cell.length_c   1.000
_cell.angle_alpha   90.00
_cell.angle_beta   90.00
_cell.angle_gamma   90.00
#
_symmetry.space_group_name_H-M   'P 1'
#
loop_
_entity.id
_entity.type
_entity.pdbx_description
1 polymer ?
#
loop_
_entity_poly.entity_id
_entity_poly.type
_entity_poly.pdbx_seq_one_letter_code
_entity_poly.pdbx_strand_id
1 'polypeptide(L)'
;MPIAPDQLPSGASKLARAHPEIWAAYAALGRAVAEAGPLDRRTARLVKLALAIGALSEGAVHSHARRGLADGLSPEELRHVALLAIPTLGLPQATKGMSWIEDITGEAAREARAGLDEGPA
;
A
#
# COMPACT_ATOMS: atom_id res chain seq x y z
N MET A 1 4.12 -12.16 -13.85
CA MET A 1 5.54 -12.42 -13.54
C MET A 1 5.79 -12.19 -12.05
N PRO A 2 6.59 -13.03 -11.36
CA PRO A 2 7.05 -12.70 -10.02
C PRO A 2 7.93 -11.44 -10.09
N ILE A 3 7.78 -10.55 -9.10
CA ILE A 3 8.55 -9.30 -9.01
C ILE A 3 10.01 -9.67 -8.74
N ALA A 4 10.93 -9.09 -9.51
CA ALA A 4 12.35 -9.36 -9.35
C ALA A 4 12.86 -8.82 -7.99
N PRO A 5 13.84 -9.48 -7.34
CA PRO A 5 14.25 -9.12 -5.97
C PRO A 5 14.72 -7.67 -5.81
N ASP A 6 15.28 -7.07 -6.85
CA ASP A 6 15.72 -5.67 -6.96
C ASP A 6 14.57 -4.65 -6.98
N GLN A 7 13.36 -5.08 -7.35
CA GLN A 7 12.16 -4.24 -7.37
C GLN A 7 11.36 -4.31 -6.05
N LEU A 8 11.86 -5.05 -5.05
CA LEU A 8 11.24 -5.18 -3.74
C LEU A 8 11.79 -4.14 -2.76
N PRO A 9 10.98 -3.62 -1.81
CA PRO A 9 11.51 -2.82 -0.71
C PRO A 9 12.59 -3.59 0.07
N SER A 10 13.52 -2.84 0.66
CA SER A 10 14.84 -3.33 1.12
C SER A 10 14.80 -4.59 1.99
N GLY A 11 13.80 -4.73 2.87
CA GLY A 11 13.62 -5.93 3.70
C GLY A 11 13.22 -7.19 2.91
N ALA A 12 12.20 -7.09 2.05
CA ALA A 12 11.73 -8.19 1.22
C ALA A 12 12.80 -8.60 0.18
N SER A 13 13.53 -7.63 -0.35
CA SER A 13 14.66 -7.84 -1.25
C SER A 13 15.78 -8.68 -0.61
N LYS A 14 16.13 -8.38 0.65
CA LYS A 14 17.12 -9.16 1.42
C LYS A 14 16.64 -10.58 1.68
N LEU A 15 15.38 -10.77 2.09
CA LEU A 15 14.79 -12.09 2.32
C LEU A 15 14.81 -12.93 1.04
N ALA A 16 14.40 -12.36 -0.09
CA ALA A 16 14.37 -13.05 -1.38
C ALA A 16 15.76 -13.51 -1.84
N ARG A 17 16.81 -12.72 -1.57
CA ARG A 17 18.19 -13.11 -1.88
C ARG A 17 18.75 -14.16 -0.92
N ALA A 18 18.52 -13.99 0.39
CA ALA A 18 19.08 -14.88 1.41
C ALA A 18 18.37 -16.24 1.47
N HIS A 19 17.07 -16.28 1.16
CA HIS A 19 16.22 -17.46 1.27
C HIS A 19 15.28 -17.59 0.04
N PRO A 20 15.82 -17.92 -1.14
CA PRO A 20 15.06 -17.89 -2.39
C PRO A 20 13.89 -18.89 -2.43
N GLU A 21 14.03 -20.06 -1.82
CA GLU A 21 12.95 -21.06 -1.77
C GLU A 21 11.77 -20.61 -0.90
N ILE A 22 12.05 -19.99 0.26
CA ILE A 22 11.02 -19.41 1.13
C ILE A 22 10.27 -18.31 0.38
N TRP A 23 11.01 -17.45 -0.31
CA TRP A 23 10.41 -16.40 -1.12
C TRP A 23 9.54 -16.95 -2.25
N ALA A 24 10.01 -17.99 -2.95
CA ALA A 24 9.25 -18.64 -4.01
C ALA A 24 7.94 -19.24 -3.48
N ALA A 25 7.99 -19.94 -2.34
CA ALA A 25 6.81 -20.51 -1.69
C ALA A 25 5.81 -19.40 -1.25
N TYR A 26 6.31 -18.34 -0.62
CA TYR A 26 5.49 -17.19 -0.22
C TYR A 26 4.83 -16.50 -1.42
N ALA A 27 5.58 -16.29 -2.50
CA ALA A 27 5.06 -15.68 -3.72
C ALA A 27 4.02 -16.58 -4.42
N ALA A 28 4.19 -17.91 -4.37
CA ALA A 28 3.24 -18.87 -4.88
C ALA A 28 1.92 -18.84 -4.09
N LEU A 29 2.00 -18.84 -2.76
CA LEU A 29 0.84 -18.67 -1.88
C LEU A 29 0.10 -17.36 -2.20
N GLY A 30 0.85 -16.25 -2.35
CA GLY A 30 0.27 -14.95 -2.68
C GLY A 30 -0.50 -14.93 -4.01
N ARG A 31 -0.07 -15.71 -5.01
CA ARG A 31 -0.80 -15.87 -6.28
C ARG A 31 -2.05 -16.73 -6.10
N ALA A 32 -1.91 -17.90 -5.49
CA ALA A 32 -3.03 -18.81 -5.26
C ALA A 32 -4.18 -18.11 -4.50
N VAL A 33 -3.86 -17.36 -3.44
CA VAL A 33 -4.87 -16.58 -2.68
C VAL A 33 -5.50 -15.47 -3.52
N ALA A 34 -4.76 -14.84 -4.43
CA ALA A 34 -5.29 -13.79 -5.29
C ALA A 34 -6.26 -14.32 -6.36
N GLU A 35 -6.16 -15.60 -6.72
CA GLU A 35 -6.94 -16.27 -7.77
C GLU A 35 -8.08 -17.14 -7.21
N ALA A 36 -8.11 -17.38 -5.89
CA ALA A 36 -9.01 -18.33 -5.25
C ALA A 36 -10.47 -17.85 -5.07
N GLY A 37 -10.80 -16.60 -5.41
CA GLY A 37 -12.08 -15.99 -5.04
C GLY A 37 -12.71 -15.13 -6.13
N PRO A 38 -13.96 -14.69 -5.93
CA PRO A 38 -14.73 -13.97 -6.94
C PRO A 38 -14.39 -12.48 -7.03
N LEU A 39 -13.52 -11.98 -6.15
CA LEU A 39 -13.14 -10.56 -6.15
C LEU A 39 -12.22 -10.26 -7.32
N ASP A 40 -12.53 -9.18 -8.04
CA ASP A 40 -11.63 -8.67 -9.06
C ASP A 40 -10.31 -8.15 -8.46
N ARG A 41 -9.31 -7.96 -9.31
CA ARG A 41 -7.96 -7.55 -8.90
C ARG A 41 -7.96 -6.22 -8.14
N ARG A 42 -8.83 -5.29 -8.54
CA ARG A 42 -8.93 -3.94 -7.97
C ARG A 42 -9.51 -3.99 -6.56
N THR A 43 -10.60 -4.72 -6.38
CA THR A 43 -11.26 -4.95 -5.09
C THR A 43 -10.32 -5.69 -4.15
N ALA A 44 -9.67 -6.76 -4.63
CA ALA A 44 -8.68 -7.49 -3.85
C ALA A 44 -7.49 -6.60 -3.41
N ARG A 45 -7.08 -5.64 -4.26
CA ARG A 45 -6.03 -4.66 -3.92
C ARG A 45 -6.45 -3.75 -2.78
N LEU A 46 -7.65 -3.18 -2.83
CA LEU A 46 -8.20 -2.29 -1.80
C LEU A 46 -8.39 -3.03 -0.47
N VAL A 47 -8.92 -4.25 -0.50
CA VAL A 47 -9.06 -5.11 0.70
C VAL A 47 -7.71 -5.36 1.34
N LYS A 48 -6.68 -5.73 0.57
CA LYS A 48 -5.35 -5.96 1.12
C LYS A 48 -4.68 -4.68 1.66
N LEU A 49 -4.97 -3.52 1.08
CA LEU A 49 -4.54 -2.24 1.64
C LEU A 49 -5.21 -1.98 3.00
N ALA A 50 -6.52 -2.19 3.11
CA ALA A 50 -7.24 -2.06 4.38
C ALA A 50 -6.69 -3.01 5.46
N LEU A 51 -6.40 -4.27 5.09
CA LEU A 51 -5.77 -5.24 5.99
C LEU A 51 -4.37 -4.81 6.43
N ALA A 52 -3.57 -4.21 5.53
CA ALA A 52 -2.25 -3.69 5.88
C ALA A 52 -2.32 -2.52 6.87
N ILE A 53 -3.32 -1.63 6.72
CA ILE A 53 -3.60 -0.54 7.68
C ILE A 53 -4.00 -1.14 9.04
N GLY A 54 -4.95 -2.09 9.06
CA GLY A 54 -5.39 -2.76 10.28
C GLY A 54 -4.28 -3.55 10.98
N ALA A 55 -3.33 -4.09 10.23
CA ALA A 55 -2.14 -4.76 10.75
C ALA A 55 -1.03 -3.78 11.21
N LEU A 56 -1.24 -2.46 11.09
CA LEU A 56 -0.25 -1.42 11.39
C LEU A 56 1.10 -1.66 10.70
N SER A 57 1.06 -2.15 9.46
CA SER A 57 2.25 -2.53 8.72
C SER A 57 2.56 -1.50 7.64
N GLU A 58 3.39 -0.50 7.97
CA GLU A 58 3.84 0.56 7.06
C GLU A 58 4.37 -0.01 5.73
N GLY A 59 5.31 -0.96 5.80
CA GLY A 59 5.89 -1.57 4.61
C GLY A 59 4.87 -2.29 3.72
N ALA A 60 3.82 -2.88 4.33
CA ALA A 60 2.73 -3.48 3.57
C ALA A 60 1.81 -2.42 2.96
N VAL A 61 1.50 -1.34 3.68
CA VAL A 61 0.71 -0.20 3.16
C VAL A 61 1.43 0.43 1.97
N HIS A 62 2.73 0.73 2.08
CA HIS A 62 3.56 1.21 0.98
C HIS A 62 3.56 0.27 -0.22
N SER A 63 3.67 -1.03 0.01
CA SER A 63 3.65 -2.06 -1.04
C SER A 63 2.30 -2.11 -1.76
N HIS A 64 1.20 -2.06 -1.01
CA HIS A 64 -0.15 -2.07 -1.57
C HIS A 64 -0.51 -0.76 -2.27
N ALA A 65 -0.05 0.39 -1.78
CA ALA A 65 -0.22 1.67 -2.45
C ALA A 65 0.51 1.70 -3.81
N ARG A 66 1.81 1.35 -3.86
CA ARG A 66 2.57 1.31 -5.13
C ARG A 66 1.95 0.38 -6.15
N ARG A 67 1.54 -0.81 -5.72
CA ARG A 67 0.89 -1.79 -6.60
C ARG A 67 -0.51 -1.35 -7.00
N GLY A 68 -1.22 -0.61 -6.14
CA GLY A 68 -2.52 -0.02 -6.48
C GLY A 68 -2.40 1.00 -7.61
N LEU A 69 -1.43 1.91 -7.53
CA LEU A 69 -1.14 2.85 -8.61
C LEU A 69 -0.77 2.12 -9.91
N ALA A 70 0.07 1.09 -9.83
CA ALA A 70 0.44 0.26 -10.98
C ALA A 70 -0.75 -0.55 -11.55
N ASP A 71 -1.76 -0.84 -10.72
CA ASP A 71 -3.01 -1.49 -11.11
C ASP A 71 -4.05 -0.47 -11.66
N GLY A 72 -3.69 0.81 -11.77
CA GLY A 72 -4.55 1.88 -12.30
C GLY A 72 -5.51 2.50 -11.29
N LEU A 73 -5.33 2.25 -9.99
CA LEU A 73 -6.09 2.96 -8.96
C LEU A 73 -5.58 4.39 -8.83
N SER A 74 -6.49 5.32 -8.56
CA SER A 74 -6.14 6.72 -8.31
C SER A 74 -5.62 6.91 -6.86
N PRO A 75 -4.81 7.94 -6.60
CA PRO A 75 -4.42 8.31 -5.24
C PRO A 75 -5.61 8.50 -4.29
N GLU A 76 -6.68 9.13 -4.77
CA GLU A 76 -7.90 9.42 -4.01
C GLU A 76 -8.59 8.12 -3.57
N GLU A 77 -8.61 7.11 -4.43
CA GLU A 77 -9.17 5.80 -4.10
C GLU A 77 -8.38 5.11 -2.99
N LEU A 78 -7.06 5.27 -2.96
CA LEU A 78 -6.20 4.74 -1.90
C LEU A 78 -6.44 5.49 -0.59
N ARG A 79 -6.46 6.83 -0.61
CA ARG A 79 -6.76 7.66 0.58
C ARG A 79 -8.12 7.37 1.17
N HIS A 80 -9.11 7.11 0.31
CA HIS A 80 -10.44 6.75 0.75
C HIS A 80 -10.43 5.47 1.61
N VAL A 81 -9.54 4.51 1.36
CA VAL A 81 -9.39 3.32 2.22
C VAL A 81 -8.98 3.70 3.65
N ALA A 82 -8.10 4.69 3.82
CA ALA A 82 -7.72 5.19 5.14
C ALA A 82 -8.89 5.91 5.83
N LEU A 83 -9.71 6.67 5.09
CA LEU A 83 -10.92 7.28 5.65
C LEU A 83 -11.94 6.22 6.09
N LEU A 84 -12.16 5.19 5.27
CA LEU A 84 -13.07 4.08 5.59
C LEU A 84 -12.62 3.27 6.82
N ALA A 85 -11.34 3.34 7.18
CA ALA A 85 -10.83 2.70 8.39
C ALA A 85 -11.27 3.40 9.69
N ILE A 86 -11.67 4.68 9.66
CA ILE A 86 -11.95 5.47 10.87
C ILE A 86 -13.01 4.82 11.79
N PRO A 87 -14.18 4.37 11.30
CA PRO A 87 -15.21 3.80 12.18
C PRO A 87 -14.82 2.45 12.79
N THR A 88 -13.90 1.71 12.17
CA THR A 88 -13.54 0.34 12.57
C THR A 88 -12.23 0.28 13.37
N LEU A 89 -11.25 1.07 12.97
CA LEU A 89 -9.89 1.07 13.52
C LEU A 89 -9.60 2.30 14.39
N GLY A 90 -10.50 3.29 14.36
CA GLY A 90 -10.34 4.57 15.05
C GLY A 90 -9.45 5.55 14.27
N LEU A 91 -9.66 6.84 14.56
CA LEU A 91 -8.94 7.93 13.91
C LEU A 91 -7.41 7.78 13.95
N PRO A 92 -6.75 7.42 15.08
CA PRO A 92 -5.29 7.34 15.11
C PRO A 92 -4.69 6.29 14.16
N GLN A 93 -5.35 5.14 13.99
CA GLN A 93 -4.87 4.10 13.07
C GLN A 93 -5.12 4.49 11.62
N ALA A 94 -6.29 5.06 11.33
CA ALA A 94 -6.61 5.60 10.02
C ALA A 94 -5.62 6.68 9.57
N THR A 95 -5.27 7.64 10.44
CA THR A 95 -4.31 8.71 10.12
C THR A 95 -2.90 8.18 9.82
N LYS A 96 -2.44 7.13 10.52
CA LYS A 96 -1.18 6.47 10.18
C LYS A 96 -1.24 5.84 8.78
N GLY A 97 -2.32 5.12 8.51
CA GLY A 97 -2.57 4.54 7.18
C GLY A 97 -2.56 5.60 6.08
N MET A 98 -3.19 6.75 6.33
CA MET A 98 -3.21 7.90 5.42
C MET A 98 -1.80 8.41 5.13
N SER A 99 -1.03 8.72 6.17
CA SER A 99 0.36 9.20 6.03
C SER A 99 1.22 8.25 5.20
N TRP A 100 1.13 6.94 5.44
CA TRP A 100 1.87 5.96 4.65
C TRP A 100 1.40 5.86 3.20
N ILE A 101 0.12 6.08 2.91
CA ILE A 101 -0.39 6.15 1.53
C ILE A 101 0.14 7.42 0.85
N GLU A 102 0.22 8.53 1.56
CA GLU A 102 0.73 9.81 1.07
C GLU A 102 2.22 9.78 0.75
N ASP A 103 3.02 9.03 1.50
CA ASP A 103 4.43 8.76 1.20
C ASP A 103 4.63 8.21 -0.22
N ILE A 104 3.63 7.47 -0.73
CA ILE A 104 3.67 6.83 -2.05
C ILE A 104 2.97 7.66 -3.12
N THR A 105 1.86 8.32 -2.77
CA THR A 105 1.06 9.08 -3.73
C THR A 105 1.59 10.50 -3.97
N GLY A 106 2.51 10.99 -3.14
CA GLY A 106 3.26 12.23 -3.37
C GLY A 106 2.49 13.52 -3.07
N GLU A 107 1.42 13.47 -2.27
CA GLU A 107 0.60 14.66 -1.95
C GLU A 107 1.12 15.48 -0.77
N ALA A 108 1.87 14.89 0.16
CA ALA A 108 2.59 15.64 1.19
C ALA A 108 3.50 16.74 0.59
N ALA A 109 4.00 16.53 -0.64
CA ALA A 109 4.80 17.51 -1.38
C ALA A 109 3.96 18.54 -2.18
N ARG A 110 2.68 18.26 -2.48
CA ARG A 110 1.79 19.17 -3.21
C ARG A 110 1.06 20.12 -2.27
N GLU A 111 0.59 19.65 -1.12
CA GLU A 111 -0.01 20.50 -0.09
C GLU A 111 1.01 21.43 0.57
N ALA A 112 2.23 20.93 0.85
CA ALA A 112 3.34 21.77 1.31
C ALA A 112 3.75 22.86 0.30
N ARG A 113 3.52 22.66 -1.00
CA ARG A 113 3.74 23.68 -2.04
C ARG A 113 2.57 24.66 -2.13
N ALA A 114 1.33 24.18 -2.02
CA ALA A 114 0.14 25.04 -2.03
C ALA A 114 0.09 25.97 -0.79
N GLY A 115 0.48 25.49 0.39
CA GLY A 115 0.54 26.31 1.62
C GLY A 115 1.68 27.34 1.66
N LEU A 116 2.66 27.27 0.75
CA LEU A 116 3.70 28.29 0.59
C LEU A 116 3.28 29.41 -0.39
N ASP A 117 2.34 29.13 -1.30
CA ASP A 117 1.77 30.11 -2.23
C ASP A 117 0.66 30.97 -1.58
N GLU A 118 0.17 30.59 -0.40
CA GLU A 118 -0.78 31.37 0.42
C GLU A 118 -0.08 32.20 1.53
N GLY A 119 1.10 32.76 1.23
CA GLY A 119 1.78 33.72 2.13
C GLY A 119 0.90 34.92 2.47
N PRO A 120 1.01 35.51 3.68
CA PRO A 120 -0.05 36.34 4.26
C PRO A 120 -0.30 37.61 3.42
N ALA A 121 -1.59 37.91 3.26
CA ALA A 121 -2.10 39.13 2.65
C ALA A 121 -1.65 40.40 3.38
#